data_AF-A0A3A4QXA3-F1
#
_entry.id   AF-A0A3A4QXA3-F1
#
_cell.length_a   1.000
_cell.length_b   1.000
_cell.length_c   1.000
_cell.angle_alpha   90.00
_cell.angle_beta   90.00
_cell.angle_gamma   90.00
#
_symmetry.space_group_name_H-M   'P 1'
#
loop_
_entity.id
_entity.type
_entity.pdbx_description
1 polymer ?
#
loop_
_entity_poly.entity_id
_entity_poly.type
_entity_poly.pdbx_seq_one_letter_code
_entity_poly.pdbx_strand_id
1 'polypeptide(L)'
;MVFVRLTGCNLRCDFCDTKYAFEAGEEMMVGEILSEREKYPSKWVCITGGEPFIQPLDELVGRLKADGSLIQIETNGTIFQPVTCDWLAVSPKKERRPVEAMLERADEIKIVVDSKAALDFAEEYEAWGTCHSVQPENNHEEATKLCLDFVAKHPQWRLSMQLHKLINIR
;
A
#
# COMPACT_ATOMS: atom_id res chain seq x y z
N MET A 1 13.53 -1.15 5.86
CA MET A 1 12.37 -2.00 5.55
C MET A 1 12.72 -2.81 4.32
N VAL A 2 12.38 -4.09 4.31
CA VAL A 2 12.46 -4.95 3.12
C VAL A 2 11.12 -4.89 2.39
N PHE A 3 11.13 -4.78 1.06
CA PHE A 3 9.90 -4.84 0.26
C PHE A 3 9.81 -6.20 -0.44
N VAL A 4 8.66 -6.85 -0.28
CA VAL A 4 8.28 -8.04 -1.06
C VAL A 4 7.15 -7.60 -1.98
N ARG A 5 7.47 -7.40 -3.25
CA ARG A 5 6.51 -6.96 -4.28
C ARG A 5 6.02 -8.17 -5.07
N LEU A 6 4.76 -8.53 -4.88
CA LEU A 6 4.11 -9.64 -5.58
C LEU A 6 3.65 -9.22 -6.99
N THR A 7 3.65 -10.19 -7.90
CA THR A 7 3.24 -10.02 -9.29
C THR A 7 1.73 -10.22 -9.46
N GLY A 8 1.14 -9.47 -10.41
CA GLY A 8 -0.27 -9.49 -10.78
C GLY A 8 -1.07 -8.43 -10.03
N CYS A 9 -2.10 -7.86 -10.66
CA CYS A 9 -3.06 -6.96 -10.01
C CYS A 9 -4.46 -7.20 -10.58
N ASN A 10 -5.49 -7.10 -9.75
CA ASN A 10 -6.88 -7.20 -10.19
C ASN A 10 -7.47 -5.87 -10.72
N LEU A 11 -6.70 -4.78 -10.68
CA LEU A 11 -7.06 -3.47 -11.22
C LEU A 11 -6.07 -3.00 -12.29
N ARG A 12 -6.47 -1.97 -13.06
CA ARG A 12 -5.66 -1.31 -14.11
C ARG A 12 -5.76 0.21 -13.99
N CYS A 13 -5.41 0.73 -12.81
CA CYS A 13 -5.52 2.16 -12.52
C CYS A 13 -4.63 2.98 -13.46
N ASP A 14 -5.13 4.11 -13.97
CA ASP A 14 -4.44 4.91 -14.98
C ASP A 14 -3.10 5.47 -14.47
N PHE A 15 -3.08 5.90 -13.21
CA PHE A 15 -1.94 6.48 -12.49
C PHE A 15 -0.95 5.44 -11.91
N CYS A 16 -1.12 4.15 -12.20
CA CYS A 16 -0.24 3.11 -11.65
C CYS A 16 1.22 3.31 -12.09
N ASP A 17 2.14 3.48 -11.13
CA ASP A 17 3.57 3.64 -11.38
C ASP A 17 4.33 2.29 -11.41
N THR A 18 3.67 1.19 -11.05
CA THR A 18 4.22 -0.16 -11.06
C THR A 18 3.55 -1.09 -12.06
N LYS A 19 3.25 -0.60 -13.28
CA LYS A 19 2.64 -1.43 -14.35
C LYS A 19 3.48 -2.68 -14.70
N TYR A 20 4.80 -2.64 -14.47
CA TYR A 20 5.68 -3.79 -14.64
C TYR A 20 5.30 -4.97 -13.73
N ALA A 21 4.75 -4.70 -12.54
CA ALA A 21 4.35 -5.73 -11.59
C ALA A 21 3.08 -6.49 -12.04
N PHE A 22 2.45 -6.13 -13.17
CA PHE A 22 1.30 -6.88 -13.68
C PHE A 22 1.67 -8.23 -14.27
N GLU A 23 2.86 -8.36 -14.86
CA GLU A 23 3.27 -9.54 -15.62
C GLU A 23 4.73 -9.96 -15.35
N ALA A 24 5.59 -9.05 -14.87
CA ALA A 24 6.97 -9.37 -14.55
C ALA A 24 7.10 -9.94 -13.13
N GLY A 25 7.94 -10.95 -12.97
CA GLY A 25 8.25 -11.60 -11.70
C GLY A 25 9.00 -12.90 -11.92
N GLU A 26 9.50 -13.47 -10.83
CA GLU A 26 10.08 -14.81 -10.79
C GLU A 26 9.26 -15.64 -9.79
N GLU A 27 8.96 -16.88 -10.14
CA GLU A 27 8.33 -17.79 -9.18
C GLU A 27 9.33 -18.09 -8.06
N MET A 28 8.91 -17.83 -6.81
CA MET A 28 9.69 -18.11 -5.62
C MET A 28 8.83 -18.86 -4.62
N MET A 29 9.38 -19.89 -4.01
CA MET A 29 8.83 -20.49 -2.81
C MET A 29 8.98 -19.54 -1.63
N VAL A 30 8.07 -19.64 -0.65
CA VAL A 30 8.15 -18.83 0.59
C VAL A 30 9.51 -18.99 1.30
N GLY A 31 10.12 -20.18 1.22
CA GLY A 31 11.46 -20.42 1.76
C GLY A 31 12.55 -19.56 1.12
N GLU A 32 12.47 -19.35 -0.19
CA GLU A 32 13.42 -18.53 -0.94
C GLU A 32 13.26 -17.06 -0.58
N ILE A 33 12.01 -16.58 -0.44
CA ILE A 33 11.71 -15.22 0.00
C ILE A 33 12.29 -14.96 1.40
N LEU A 34 12.19 -15.92 2.31
CA LEU A 34 12.76 -15.81 3.66
C LEU A 34 14.28 -15.78 3.65
N SER A 35 14.93 -16.65 2.87
CA SER A 35 16.38 -16.64 2.69
C SER A 35 16.90 -15.33 2.10
N GLU A 36 16.17 -14.73 1.15
CA GLU A 36 16.51 -13.39 0.65
C GLU A 36 16.32 -12.31 1.72
N ARG A 37 15.20 -12.36 2.48
CA ARG A 37 14.93 -11.41 3.57
C ARG A 37 16.04 -11.41 4.63
N GLU A 38 16.60 -12.58 4.98
CA GLU A 38 17.66 -12.72 5.99
C GLU A 38 18.94 -11.95 5.65
N LYS A 39 19.16 -11.62 4.36
CA LYS A 39 20.32 -10.81 3.92
C LYS A 39 20.24 -9.35 4.37
N TYR A 40 19.07 -8.90 4.83
CA TYR A 40 18.83 -7.52 5.22
C TYR A 40 18.63 -7.38 6.73
N PRO A 41 19.21 -6.36 7.38
CA PRO A 41 19.11 -6.19 8.83
C PRO A 41 17.73 -5.70 9.32
N SER A 42 16.81 -5.38 8.40
CA SER A 42 15.53 -4.75 8.76
C SER A 42 14.49 -5.79 9.17
N LYS A 43 13.88 -5.62 10.34
CA LYS A 43 12.75 -6.45 10.79
C LYS A 43 11.45 -6.15 10.08
N TRP A 44 11.28 -4.93 9.58
CA TRP A 44 10.08 -4.53 8.86
C TRP A 44 10.10 -5.09 7.44
N VAL A 45 9.05 -5.82 7.10
CA VAL A 45 8.78 -6.34 5.76
C VAL A 45 7.47 -5.74 5.29
N CYS A 46 7.52 -5.01 4.17
CA CYS A 46 6.35 -4.50 3.48
C CYS A 46 5.99 -5.45 2.35
N ILE A 47 4.85 -6.13 2.49
CA ILE A 47 4.25 -6.96 1.44
C ILE A 47 3.33 -6.05 0.62
N THR A 48 3.59 -5.99 -0.68
CA THR A 48 2.88 -5.16 -1.65
C THR A 48 2.84 -5.92 -2.98
N GLY A 49 2.51 -5.25 -4.08
CA GLY A 49 2.61 -5.82 -5.41
C GLY A 49 1.86 -4.99 -6.44
N GLY A 50 1.63 -5.53 -7.63
CA GLY A 50 0.22 -5.48 -7.99
C GLY A 50 -0.59 -6.19 -6.87
N GLU A 51 -1.87 -5.86 -6.66
CA GLU A 51 -2.64 -6.25 -5.46
C GLU A 51 -2.20 -7.55 -4.71
N PRO A 52 -1.57 -7.46 -3.51
CA PRO A 52 -0.98 -8.63 -2.86
C PRO A 52 -1.99 -9.72 -2.51
N PHE A 53 -3.25 -9.36 -2.21
CA PHE A 53 -4.28 -10.32 -1.81
C PHE A 53 -4.85 -11.14 -2.97
N ILE A 54 -4.36 -11.00 -4.21
CA ILE A 54 -4.67 -11.98 -5.27
C ILE A 54 -3.93 -13.31 -5.09
N GLN A 55 -2.85 -13.32 -4.30
CA GLN A 55 -2.06 -14.51 -3.99
C GLN A 55 -2.29 -14.92 -2.52
N PRO A 56 -2.24 -16.21 -2.17
CA PRO A 56 -2.35 -16.65 -0.78
C PRO A 56 -1.16 -16.14 0.04
N LEU A 57 -1.43 -15.42 1.14
CA LEU A 57 -0.38 -14.80 1.97
C LEU A 57 -0.15 -15.50 3.31
N ASP A 58 -0.97 -16.48 3.68
CA ASP A 58 -0.98 -17.12 4.99
C ASP A 58 0.37 -17.75 5.36
N GLU A 59 0.97 -18.55 4.47
CA GLU A 59 2.27 -19.17 4.74
C GLU A 59 3.39 -18.13 4.86
N LEU A 60 3.46 -17.18 3.93
CA LEU A 60 4.49 -16.13 3.91
C LEU A 60 4.44 -15.27 5.17
N VAL A 61 3.25 -14.76 5.51
CA VAL A 61 3.04 -13.94 6.70
C VAL A 61 3.32 -14.74 7.96
N GLY A 62 2.82 -15.97 8.06
CA GLY A 62 3.03 -16.83 9.21
C GLY A 62 4.51 -17.09 9.50
N ARG A 63 5.29 -17.42 8.46
CA ARG A 63 6.73 -17.69 8.60
C ARG A 63 7.55 -16.43 8.86
N LEU A 64 7.22 -15.29 8.24
CA LEU A 64 7.91 -14.03 8.54
C LEU A 64 7.67 -13.59 9.99
N LYS A 65 6.45 -13.74 10.51
CA LYS A 65 6.16 -13.45 11.93
C LYS A 65 6.86 -14.41 12.88
N ALA A 66 6.98 -15.68 12.52
CA ALA A 66 7.74 -16.66 13.31
C ALA A 66 9.24 -16.31 13.41
N ASP A 67 9.81 -15.65 12.38
CA ASP A 67 11.17 -15.08 12.38
C ASP A 67 11.27 -13.71 13.11
N GLY A 68 10.18 -13.25 13.73
CA GLY A 68 10.15 -11.98 14.45
C GLY A 68 10.17 -10.75 13.55
N SER A 69 9.79 -10.90 12.27
CA SER A 69 9.56 -9.75 11.38
C SER A 69 8.27 -9.02 11.76
N LEU A 70 8.27 -7.70 11.52
CA LEU A 70 7.09 -6.84 11.61
C LEU A 70 6.54 -6.65 10.19
N ILE A 71 5.24 -6.88 10.01
CA ILE A 71 4.61 -6.93 8.70
C ILE A 71 3.77 -5.69 8.45
N GLN A 72 4.13 -4.97 7.39
CA GLN A 72 3.26 -4.00 6.75
C GLN A 72 2.66 -4.62 5.48
N ILE A 73 1.38 -4.38 5.22
CA ILE A 73 0.76 -4.75 3.94
C ILE A 73 0.18 -3.50 3.28
N GLU A 74 0.51 -3.29 2.00
CA GLU A 74 -0.12 -2.27 1.16
C GLU A 74 -1.06 -2.90 0.14
N THR A 75 -2.34 -2.57 0.19
CA THR A 75 -3.39 -3.16 -0.66
C THR A 75 -4.34 -2.10 -1.22
N ASN A 76 -5.00 -2.38 -2.34
CA ASN A 76 -6.15 -1.62 -2.82
C ASN A 76 -7.45 -1.92 -2.03
N GLY A 77 -7.42 -2.93 -1.15
CA GLY A 77 -8.49 -3.31 -0.22
C GLY A 77 -9.65 -4.10 -0.85
N THR A 78 -9.55 -4.49 -2.12
CA THR A 78 -10.68 -5.11 -2.84
C THR A 78 -10.82 -6.62 -2.62
N ILE A 79 -9.86 -7.26 -1.97
CA ILE A 79 -9.86 -8.69 -1.65
C ILE A 79 -9.50 -8.86 -0.18
N PHE A 80 -10.29 -9.67 0.53
CA PHE A 80 -10.02 -10.00 1.93
C PHE A 80 -9.35 -11.37 2.07
N GLN A 81 -8.28 -11.43 2.86
CA GLN A 81 -7.76 -12.69 3.42
C GLN A 81 -7.51 -12.50 4.93
N PRO A 82 -7.76 -13.52 5.76
CA PRO A 82 -7.65 -13.43 7.21
C PRO A 82 -6.19 -13.57 7.69
N VAL A 83 -5.28 -12.73 7.18
CA VAL A 83 -3.87 -12.71 7.59
C VAL A 83 -3.60 -11.63 8.62
N THR A 84 -2.73 -11.91 9.59
CA THR A 84 -2.36 -10.93 10.61
C THR A 84 -1.17 -10.10 10.15
N CYS A 85 -1.27 -8.79 10.20
CA CYS A 85 -0.15 -7.86 9.99
C CYS A 85 -0.11 -6.80 11.11
N ASP A 86 1.05 -6.18 11.26
CA ASP A 86 1.31 -5.14 12.26
C ASP A 86 0.89 -3.74 11.75
N TRP A 87 0.82 -3.56 10.43
CA TRP A 87 0.27 -2.35 9.80
C TRP A 87 -0.41 -2.68 8.46
N LEU A 88 -1.71 -2.42 8.35
CA LEU A 88 -2.47 -2.54 7.11
C LEU A 88 -2.74 -1.16 6.51
N ALA A 89 -2.08 -0.85 5.40
CA ALA A 89 -2.35 0.34 4.61
C ALA A 89 -3.28 0.01 3.44
N VAL A 90 -4.52 0.48 3.50
CA VAL A 90 -5.48 0.37 2.42
C VAL A 90 -5.42 1.64 1.59
N SER A 91 -5.26 1.49 0.28
CA SER A 91 -5.28 2.59 -0.67
C SER A 91 -6.47 2.43 -1.61
N PRO A 92 -7.66 2.96 -1.25
CA PRO A 92 -8.85 2.87 -2.07
C PRO A 92 -8.63 3.33 -3.52
N LYS A 93 -9.38 2.72 -4.44
CA LYS A 93 -9.34 3.00 -5.89
C LYS A 93 -10.75 3.24 -6.40
N LYS A 94 -10.92 4.17 -7.36
CA LYS A 94 -12.25 4.55 -7.87
C LYS A 94 -12.84 3.45 -8.75
N GLU A 95 -11.98 2.71 -9.43
CA GLU A 95 -12.32 1.59 -10.33
C GLU A 95 -12.99 0.45 -9.58
N ARG A 96 -12.58 0.22 -8.33
CA ARG A 96 -13.20 -0.76 -7.43
C ARG A 96 -12.94 -0.37 -5.98
N ARG A 97 -14.04 -0.18 -5.24
CA ARG A 97 -14.00 0.17 -3.82
C ARG A 97 -13.48 -1.01 -2.96
N PRO A 98 -12.79 -0.73 -1.85
CA PRO A 98 -12.43 -1.74 -0.88
C PRO A 98 -13.65 -2.48 -0.33
N VAL A 99 -13.46 -3.73 0.08
CA VAL A 99 -14.46 -4.44 0.88
C VAL A 99 -14.45 -3.92 2.32
N GLU A 100 -15.60 -3.92 2.97
CA GLU A 100 -15.78 -3.36 4.31
C GLU A 100 -14.84 -3.97 5.35
N ALA A 101 -14.65 -5.29 5.33
CA ALA A 101 -13.71 -5.99 6.23
C ALA A 101 -12.27 -5.46 6.15
N MET A 102 -11.84 -4.96 4.97
CA MET A 102 -10.53 -4.34 4.82
C MET A 102 -10.47 -2.93 5.41
N LEU A 103 -11.56 -2.17 5.30
CA LEU A 103 -11.68 -0.83 5.87
C LEU A 103 -11.78 -0.87 7.40
N GLU A 104 -12.53 -1.82 7.95
CA GLU A 104 -12.64 -2.06 9.40
C GLU A 104 -11.28 -2.40 10.02
N ARG A 105 -10.46 -3.18 9.30
CA ARG A 105 -9.13 -3.57 9.78
C ARG A 105 -8.05 -2.52 9.49
N ALA A 106 -8.26 -1.57 8.59
CA ALA A 106 -7.21 -0.67 8.13
C ALA A 106 -6.52 0.08 9.29
N ASP A 107 -5.19 0.05 9.34
CA ASP A 107 -4.44 0.94 10.22
C ASP A 107 -4.28 2.31 9.53
N GLU A 108 -4.11 2.32 8.20
CA GLU A 108 -4.01 3.52 7.38
C GLU A 108 -4.96 3.47 6.17
N ILE A 109 -5.67 4.58 5.93
CA ILE A 109 -6.29 4.89 4.65
C ILE A 109 -5.40 5.88 3.90
N LYS A 110 -4.83 5.45 2.78
CA LYS A 110 -3.92 6.26 1.94
C LYS A 110 -4.52 6.55 0.57
N ILE A 111 -4.95 7.79 0.35
CA ILE A 111 -5.57 8.21 -0.91
C ILE A 111 -4.51 8.79 -1.84
N VAL A 112 -4.39 8.21 -3.04
CA VAL A 112 -3.55 8.78 -4.10
C VAL A 112 -4.30 9.92 -4.77
N VAL A 113 -3.66 11.07 -4.89
CA VAL A 113 -4.23 12.31 -5.44
C VAL A 113 -3.61 12.57 -6.81
N ASP A 114 -4.40 12.33 -7.85
CA ASP A 114 -4.13 12.65 -9.25
C ASP A 114 -4.92 13.88 -9.73
N SER A 115 -5.95 14.26 -8.99
CA SER A 115 -6.95 15.25 -9.38
C SER A 115 -7.70 15.77 -8.15
N LYS A 116 -8.39 16.90 -8.29
CA LYS A 116 -9.26 17.41 -7.22
C LYS A 116 -10.38 16.42 -6.85
N ALA A 117 -10.90 15.69 -7.83
CA ALA A 117 -11.92 14.66 -7.60
C ALA A 117 -11.40 13.49 -6.74
N ALA A 118 -10.08 13.31 -6.57
CA ALA A 118 -9.55 12.34 -5.63
C ALA A 118 -9.69 12.80 -4.16
N LEU A 119 -9.77 14.11 -3.92
CA LEU A 119 -9.98 14.68 -2.59
C LEU A 119 -11.42 14.50 -2.12
N ASP A 120 -12.40 14.71 -3.01
CA ASP A 120 -13.82 14.41 -2.71
C ASP A 120 -13.99 12.91 -2.37
N PHE A 121 -13.25 12.04 -3.07
CA PHE A 121 -13.21 10.61 -2.79
C PHE A 121 -12.51 10.28 -1.47
N ALA A 122 -11.56 11.11 -1.01
CA ALA A 122 -10.88 10.92 0.26
C ALA A 122 -11.83 11.09 1.44
N GLU A 123 -12.70 12.10 1.38
CA GLU A 123 -13.69 12.40 2.42
C GLU A 123 -14.65 11.22 2.69
N GLU A 124 -14.94 10.39 1.67
CA GLU A 124 -15.76 9.19 1.83
C GLU A 124 -15.16 8.17 2.82
N TYR A 125 -13.85 8.24 3.10
CA TYR A 125 -13.15 7.28 3.95
C TYR A 125 -12.75 7.80 5.34
N GLU A 126 -13.15 9.00 5.73
CA GLU A 126 -12.77 9.59 7.03
C GLU A 126 -13.22 8.76 8.24
N ALA A 127 -14.32 8.02 8.11
CA ALA A 127 -14.85 7.17 9.17
C ALA A 127 -14.10 5.83 9.32
N TRP A 128 -13.21 5.48 8.38
CA TRP A 128 -12.52 4.19 8.33
C TRP A 128 -11.05 4.31 8.71
N GLY A 129 -10.51 3.23 9.26
CA GLY A 129 -9.12 3.15 9.68
C GLY A 129 -8.72 4.08 10.81
N THR A 130 -7.45 4.03 11.20
CA THR A 130 -6.94 4.79 12.37
C THR A 130 -6.11 6.01 12.00
N CYS A 131 -5.62 6.07 10.76
CA CYS A 131 -4.78 7.14 10.23
C CYS A 131 -5.14 7.40 8.78
N HIS A 132 -5.14 8.67 8.37
CA HIS A 132 -5.48 9.09 7.02
C HIS A 132 -4.34 9.85 6.38
N SER A 133 -4.00 9.50 5.15
CA SER A 133 -2.97 10.18 4.38
C SER A 133 -3.42 10.45 2.94
N VAL A 134 -3.01 11.60 2.42
CA VAL A 134 -3.08 11.91 0.99
C VAL A 134 -1.67 11.88 0.42
N GLN A 135 -1.51 11.21 -0.72
CA GLN A 135 -0.24 11.03 -1.40
C GLN A 135 -0.35 11.56 -2.83
N PRO A 136 0.49 12.51 -3.26
CA PRO A 136 0.54 12.90 -4.67
C PRO A 136 1.01 11.73 -5.54
N GLU A 137 0.43 11.55 -6.72
CA GLU A 137 0.76 10.43 -7.61
C GLU A 137 2.25 10.33 -8.01
N ASN A 138 2.94 11.47 -8.17
CA ASN A 138 4.30 11.56 -8.70
C ASN A 138 5.18 12.63 -8.02
N ASN A 139 4.75 13.16 -6.87
CA ASN A 139 5.39 14.29 -6.16
C ASN A 139 5.54 15.59 -7.00
N HIS A 140 4.87 15.73 -8.16
CA HIS A 140 4.91 16.99 -8.91
C HIS A 140 4.29 18.13 -8.09
N GLU A 141 4.72 19.36 -8.36
CA GLU A 141 4.32 20.55 -7.59
C GLU A 141 2.80 20.71 -7.53
N GLU A 142 2.11 20.52 -8.67
CA GLU A 142 0.65 20.66 -8.75
C GLU A 142 -0.10 19.67 -7.84
N ALA A 143 0.21 18.37 -7.93
CA ALA A 143 -0.41 17.33 -7.11
C ALA A 143 -0.04 17.48 -5.62
N THR A 144 1.21 17.86 -5.34
CA THR A 144 1.69 18.11 -3.96
C THR A 144 0.96 19.31 -3.34
N LYS A 145 0.78 20.39 -4.10
CA LYS A 145 0.02 21.57 -3.67
C LYS A 145 -1.44 21.21 -3.37
N LEU A 146 -2.08 20.38 -4.18
CA LEU A 146 -3.44 19.90 -3.90
C LEU A 146 -3.51 19.15 -2.56
N CYS A 147 -2.54 18.27 -2.29
CA CYS A 147 -2.48 17.54 -1.03
C CYS A 147 -2.25 18.48 0.16
N LEU A 148 -1.35 19.46 0.02
CA LEU A 148 -1.08 20.45 1.07
C LEU A 148 -2.30 21.34 1.37
N ASP A 149 -2.97 21.84 0.32
CA ASP A 149 -4.18 22.65 0.44
C ASP A 149 -5.32 21.86 1.10
N PHE A 150 -5.39 20.55 0.87
CA PHE A 150 -6.34 19.64 1.53
C PHE A 150 -5.99 19.41 3.00
N VAL A 151 -4.76 18.99 3.31
CA VAL A 151 -4.33 18.75 4.70
C VAL A 151 -4.43 20.01 5.58
N ALA A 152 -4.22 21.20 5.00
CA ALA A 152 -4.42 22.46 5.71
C ALA A 152 -5.88 22.70 6.16
N LYS A 153 -6.86 22.13 5.45
CA LYS A 153 -8.29 22.21 5.78
C LYS A 153 -8.78 21.01 6.60
N HIS A 154 -8.12 19.87 6.46
CA HIS A 154 -8.46 18.61 7.14
C HIS A 154 -7.26 18.16 8.00
N PRO A 155 -7.02 18.78 9.18
CA PRO A 155 -5.79 18.59 9.96
C PRO A 155 -5.60 17.18 10.54
N GLN A 156 -6.64 16.33 10.50
CA GLN A 156 -6.56 14.90 10.81
C GLN A 156 -5.83 14.10 9.73
N TRP A 157 -5.81 14.60 8.50
CA TRP A 157 -5.09 13.98 7.38
C TRP A 157 -3.62 14.38 7.37
N ARG A 158 -2.79 13.52 6.78
CA ARG A 158 -1.35 13.73 6.67
C ARG A 158 -0.90 13.71 5.21
N LEU A 159 0.13 14.48 4.90
CA LEU A 159 0.81 14.36 3.61
C LEU A 159 1.76 13.15 3.63
N SER A 160 1.59 12.24 2.68
CA SER A 160 2.51 11.13 2.43
C SER A 160 3.27 11.37 1.13
N MET A 161 4.51 11.84 1.20
CA MET A 161 5.36 12.01 0.02
C MET A 161 5.98 10.68 -0.41
N GLN A 162 6.15 10.47 -1.72
CA GLN A 162 6.88 9.31 -2.24
C GLN A 162 8.40 9.57 -2.13
N LEU A 163 8.93 9.50 -0.91
CA LEU A 163 10.31 9.88 -0.59
C LEU A 163 11.36 9.17 -1.46
N HIS A 164 11.13 7.89 -1.80
CA HIS A 164 12.03 7.10 -2.63
C HIS A 164 12.28 7.71 -4.02
N LYS A 165 11.28 8.38 -4.62
CA LYS A 165 11.44 9.11 -5.89
C LYS A 165 12.25 10.39 -5.72
N LEU A 166 12.15 11.07 -4.57
CA LEU A 166 12.90 12.30 -4.29
C LEU A 166 14.39 12.02 -4.04
N ILE A 167 14.70 10.89 -3.40
CA ILE A 167 16.08 10.52 -3.04
C ILE A 167 16.69 9.50 -4.01
N ASN A 168 16.00 9.17 -5.10
CA ASN A 168 16.44 8.28 -6.17
C ASN A 168 16.87 6.87 -5.70
N ILE A 169 16.09 6.25 -4.82
CA ILE A 169 16.25 4.84 -4.43
C ILE A 169 15.09 4.00 -4.99
N ARG A 170 15.40 2.76 -5.35
CA ARG A 170 14.42 1.76 -5.80
C ARG A 170 14.36 0.61 -4.80
#